data_AF-A0A935FJP1-F1
#
_entry.id   AF-A0A935FJP1-F1
#
_cell.length_a   1.000
_cell.length_b   1.000
_cell.length_c   1.000
_cell.angle_alpha   90.00
_cell.angle_beta   90.00
_cell.angle_gamma   90.00
#
_symmetry.space_group_name_H-M   'P 1'
#
loop_
_entity.id
_entity.type
_entity.pdbx_description
1 polymer ?
#
loop_
_entity_poly.entity_id
_entity_poly.type
_entity_poly.pdbx_seq_one_letter_code
_entity_poly.pdbx_strand_id
1 'polypeptide(L)'
;MPHVVLEEVTDLPVASQSIKLTAVRNGSEILKVVDVYLNRSGHTALVDCVVVEEGRSQPFFVQLSQKDRQITVRLLPATDPRRPSA
;
A
#
# COMPACT_ATOMS: atom_id res chain seq x y z
N MET A 1 14.92 3.14 3.21
CA MET A 1 13.64 3.10 2.45
C MET A 1 12.61 3.92 3.20
N PRO A 2 11.90 4.83 2.52
CA PRO A 2 10.82 5.59 3.16
C PRO A 2 9.73 4.63 3.62
N HIS A 3 9.30 4.80 4.86
CA HIS A 3 8.17 4.12 5.45
C HIS A 3 7.42 5.13 6.32
N VAL A 4 6.13 4.91 6.51
CA VAL A 4 5.28 5.70 7.39
C VAL A 4 4.93 4.83 8.59
N VAL A 5 5.03 5.38 9.79
CA VAL A 5 4.56 4.72 11.02
C VAL A 5 3.28 5.39 11.44
N LEU A 6 2.21 4.61 11.56
CA LEU A 6 0.96 5.04 12.16
C LEU A 6 0.99 4.63 13.63
N GLU A 7 0.96 5.60 14.52
CA GLU A 7 0.97 5.39 15.97
C GLU A 7 -0.46 5.24 16.52
N GLU A 8 -0.54 4.69 17.73
CA GLU A 8 -1.77 4.49 18.49
C GLU A 8 -2.84 3.58 17.84
N VAL A 9 -2.52 2.93 16.72
CA VAL A 9 -3.44 2.01 16.06
C VAL A 9 -3.50 0.68 16.80
N THR A 10 -4.70 0.37 17.29
CA THR A 10 -4.92 -0.81 18.14
C THR A 10 -4.95 -2.11 17.35
N ASP A 11 -5.50 -2.12 16.13
CA ASP A 11 -5.78 -3.36 15.41
C ASP A 11 -5.71 -3.20 13.88
N LEU A 12 -4.79 -3.91 13.23
CA LEU A 12 -4.60 -3.89 11.79
C LEU A 12 -5.82 -4.45 11.02
N PRO A 13 -6.47 -5.56 11.43
CA PRO A 13 -7.74 -6.00 10.86
C PRO A 13 -8.78 -4.88 10.72
N VAL A 14 -9.05 -4.14 11.80
CA VAL A 14 -10.01 -3.01 11.79
C VAL A 14 -9.52 -1.88 10.88
N ALA A 15 -8.24 -1.52 10.98
CA ALA A 15 -7.66 -0.48 10.12
C ALA A 15 -7.74 -0.86 8.63
N SER A 16 -7.49 -2.13 8.29
CA SER A 16 -7.51 -2.63 6.91
C SER A 16 -8.90 -2.54 6.27
N GLN A 17 -9.98 -2.70 7.04
CA GLN A 17 -11.36 -2.54 6.57
C GLN A 17 -11.72 -1.09 6.22
N SER A 18 -10.97 -0.10 6.74
CA SER A 18 -11.18 1.31 6.44
C SER A 18 -10.51 1.75 5.13
N ILE A 19 -9.65 0.91 4.56
CA ILE A 19 -8.96 1.19 3.29
C ILE A 19 -9.98 1.12 2.16
N LYS A 20 -10.22 2.27 1.51
CA LYS A 20 -11.13 2.36 0.39
C LYS A 20 -10.43 1.95 -0.89
N LEU A 21 -11.06 1.08 -1.66
CA LEU A 21 -10.67 0.79 -3.05
C LEU A 21 -10.99 2.03 -3.90
N THR A 22 -9.99 2.89 -4.07
CA THR A 22 -10.16 4.20 -4.72
C THR A 22 -9.05 4.43 -5.73
N ALA A 23 -9.32 5.32 -6.68
CA ALA A 23 -8.34 5.82 -7.63
C ALA A 23 -8.15 7.32 -7.40
N VAL A 24 -6.91 7.74 -7.24
CA VAL A 24 -6.50 9.13 -7.13
C VAL A 24 -5.70 9.48 -8.38
N ARG A 25 -6.04 10.60 -9.01
CA ARG A 25 -5.32 11.11 -10.19
C ARG A 25 -4.54 12.35 -9.81
N ASN A 26 -3.26 12.39 -10.18
CA ASN A 26 -2.40 13.57 -10.06
C ASN A 26 -1.74 13.85 -11.41
N GLY A 27 -2.24 14.85 -12.14
CA GLY A 27 -1.80 15.11 -13.51
C GLY A 27 -2.02 13.91 -14.44
N SER A 28 -0.94 13.39 -15.03
CA SER A 28 -0.95 12.20 -15.89
C SER A 28 -0.85 10.89 -15.10
N GLU A 29 -0.61 10.94 -13.79
CA GLU A 29 -0.43 9.76 -12.95
C GLU A 29 -1.75 9.34 -12.32
N ILE A 30 -2.00 8.03 -12.27
CA ILE A 30 -3.14 7.45 -11.55
C ILE A 30 -2.60 6.45 -10.54
N LEU A 31 -3.00 6.61 -9.28
CA LEU A 31 -2.77 5.64 -8.22
C LEU A 31 -4.10 4.98 -7.88
N LYS A 32 -4.17 3.65 -7.95
CA LYS A 32 -5.38 2.90 -7.62
C LYS A 32 -5.10 1.84 -6.58
N VAL A 33 -5.92 1.79 -5.53
CA VAL A 33 -6.00 0.66 -4.61
C VAL A 33 -6.96 -0.38 -5.21
N VAL A 34 -6.47 -1.60 -5.38
CA VAL A 34 -7.18 -2.69 -6.04
C VAL A 34 -7.81 -3.64 -5.02
N ASP A 35 -7.02 -4.06 -4.02
CA ASP A 35 -7.46 -5.04 -3.03
C ASP A 35 -6.62 -4.96 -1.74
N VAL A 36 -7.07 -5.61 -0.67
CA VAL A 36 -6.36 -5.73 0.60
C VAL A 36 -6.38 -7.17 1.10
N TYR A 37 -5.19 -7.74 1.26
CA TYR A 37 -4.99 -9.12 1.71
C TYR A 37 -4.44 -9.15 3.13
N LEU A 38 -5.31 -9.43 4.11
CA LEU A 38 -4.90 -9.64 5.50
C LEU A 38 -4.38 -11.07 5.69
N ASN A 39 -3.23 -11.21 6.35
CA ASN A 39 -2.69 -12.53 6.67
C ASN A 39 -3.50 -13.21 7.80
N ARG A 40 -3.34 -14.52 7.96
CA ARG A 40 -4.09 -15.29 8.97
C ARG A 40 -3.85 -14.84 10.42
N SER A 41 -2.66 -14.29 10.71
CA SER A 41 -2.33 -13.80 12.05
C SER A 41 -2.92 -12.43 12.37
N GLY A 42 -3.45 -11.70 11.38
CA GLY A 42 -3.88 -10.31 11.54
C GLY A 42 -2.75 -9.28 11.64
N HIS A 43 -1.48 -9.68 11.78
CA HIS A 43 -0.37 -8.73 11.99
C HIS A 43 0.28 -8.21 10.71
N THR A 44 -0.11 -8.70 9.53
CA THR A 44 0.40 -8.19 8.26
C THR A 44 -0.70 -8.16 7.22
N ALA A 45 -0.73 -7.10 6.41
CA ALA A 45 -1.57 -7.00 5.23
C ALA A 45 -0.76 -6.56 4.02
N LEU A 46 -1.16 -7.00 2.84
CA LEU A 46 -0.71 -6.47 1.56
C LEU A 46 -1.84 -5.67 0.93
N VAL A 47 -1.56 -4.42 0.56
CA VAL A 47 -2.46 -3.59 -0.22
C VAL A 47 -1.99 -3.69 -1.67
N ASP A 48 -2.82 -4.26 -2.53
CA ASP A 48 -2.59 -4.31 -3.96
C ASP A 48 -2.90 -2.95 -4.58
N CYS A 49 -1.92 -2.42 -5.31
CA CYS A 49 -2.01 -1.13 -5.94
C CYS A 49 -1.56 -1.21 -7.39
N VAL A 50 -2.12 -0.34 -8.22
CA VAL A 50 -1.64 -0.09 -9.57
C VAL A 50 -1.33 1.39 -9.71
N VAL A 51 -0.14 1.69 -10.19
CA VAL A 51 0.19 3.03 -10.68
C VAL A 51 0.12 3.03 -12.21
N VAL A 52 -0.47 4.06 -12.80
CA VAL A 52 -0.43 4.30 -14.25
C VAL A 52 0.33 5.59 -14.48
N GLU A 53 1.48 5.49 -15.14
CA GLU A 53 2.33 6.63 -15.51
C GLU A 53 2.68 6.49 -17.00
N GLU A 54 2.61 7.57 -17.76
CA GLU A 54 2.93 7.58 -19.21
C GLU A 54 2.20 6.48 -20.01
N GLY A 55 0.97 6.14 -19.62
CA GLY A 55 0.17 5.09 -20.25
C GLY A 55 0.59 3.65 -19.91
N ARG A 56 1.52 3.46 -18.96
CA ARG A 56 1.98 2.15 -18.49
C ARG A 56 1.44 1.86 -17.10
N SER A 57 0.70 0.76 -16.97
CA SER A 57 0.23 0.24 -15.69
C SER A 57 1.30 -0.63 -15.04
N GLN A 58 1.66 -0.34 -13.79
CA GLN A 58 2.62 -1.10 -13.01
C GLN A 58 1.97 -1.51 -11.67
N PRO A 59 1.76 -2.81 -11.43
CA PRO A 59 1.26 -3.28 -10.14
C PRO A 59 2.36 -3.23 -9.09
N PHE A 60 1.98 -2.91 -7.86
CA PHE A 60 2.87 -2.93 -6.71
C PHE A 60 2.11 -3.20 -5.42
N PHE A 61 2.81 -3.68 -4.40
CA PHE A 61 2.25 -3.88 -3.07
C PHE A 61 2.76 -2.85 -2.07
N VAL A 62 1.86 -2.37 -1.24
CA VAL A 62 2.20 -1.74 0.04
C VAL A 62 2.01 -2.78 1.14
N GLN A 63 3.04 -2.99 1.96
CA GLN A 63 2.97 -3.86 3.12
C GLN A 63 2.61 -3.03 4.35
N LEU A 64 1.58 -3.48 5.07
CA LEU A 64 1.22 -3.04 6.40
C LEU A 64 1.70 -4.10 7.40
N SER A 65 2.45 -3.70 8.42
CA SER A 65 2.89 -4.61 9.48
C SER A 65 2.64 -4.00 10.84
N GLN A 66 1.87 -4.71 11.67
CA GLN A 66 1.59 -4.29 13.03
C GLN A 66 2.65 -4.83 13.99
N LYS A 67 3.17 -3.95 14.84
CA LYS A 67 3.96 -4.30 16.01
C LYS A 67 3.51 -3.42 17.16
N ASP A 68 3.08 -4.04 18.26
CA ASP A 68 2.47 -3.35 19.39
C ASP A 68 1.29 -2.47 18.93
N ARG A 69 1.28 -1.18 19.29
CA ARG A 69 0.28 -0.19 18.87
C ARG A 69 0.71 0.63 17.65
N GLN A 70 1.58 0.07 16.82
CA GLN A 70 2.10 0.74 15.63
C GLN A 70 1.83 -0.09 14.38
N ILE A 71 1.43 0.57 13.31
CA ILE A 71 1.39 -0.02 11.96
C ILE A 71 2.46 0.66 11.12
N THR A 72 3.41 -0.12 10.64
CA THR A 72 4.38 0.32 9.63
C THR A 72 3.78 0.12 8.25
N VAL A 73 3.72 1.20 7.48
CA VAL A 73 3.34 1.23 6.07
C VAL A 73 4.60 1.38 5.24
N ARG A 74 4.86 0.44 4.33
CA ARG A 74 6.03 0.49 3.44
C ARG A 74 5.71 -0.04 2.05
N LEU A 75 6.38 0.49 1.04
CA LEU A 75 6.43 -0.15 -0.27
C LEU A 75 7.11 -1.53 -0.14
N LEU A 76 6.54 -2.55 -0.77
CA LEU A 76 7.19 -3.86 -0.88
C LEU A 76 8.32 -3.75 -1.92
N PRO A 77 9.61 -3.89 -1.55
CA PRO A 77 10.73 -3.56 -2.45
C PRO A 77 10.74 -4.38 -3.74
N ALA A 78 10.28 -5.63 -3.69
CA ALA A 78 10.25 -6.53 -4.84
C ALA A 78 9.26 -6.09 -5.94
N THR A 79 8.35 -5.18 -5.61
CA THR A 79 7.32 -4.68 -6.52
C THR A 79 7.39 -3.17 -6.70
N ASP A 80 8.51 -2.54 -6.34
CA ASP A 80 8.69 -1.10 -6.54
C ASP A 80 8.48 -0.74 -8.02
N PRO A 81 7.50 0.12 -8.37
CA PRO A 81 7.28 0.55 -9.74
C PRO A 81 8.56 1.17 -10.30
N ARG A 82 9.03 0.65 -11.44
CA ARG A 82 10.20 1.27 -12.08
C ARG A 82 9.76 2.58 -12.70
N ARG A 83 10.34 3.68 -12.22
CA ARG A 83 10.32 4.92 -12.99
C ARG A 83 11.07 4.66 -14.30
N PRO A 84 10.49 4.92 -15.48
CA PRO A 84 11.28 4.87 -16.71
C PRO A 84 12.45 5.86 -16.54
N SER A 85 13.67 5.40 -16.84
CA SER A 85 14.84 6.27 -16.87
C SER A 85 14.58 7.38 -17.88
N ALA A 86 14.62 8.63 -17.41
CA ALA A 86 14.59 9.84 -18.24
C ALA A 86 15.76 9.87 -19.24
#